data_AF-A0A319CX86-F1
#
_entry.id   AF-A0A319CX86-F1
#
_cell.length_a   1.000
_cell.length_b   1.000
_cell.length_c   1.000
_cell.angle_alpha   90.00
_cell.angle_beta   90.00
_cell.angle_gamma   90.00
#
_symmetry.space_group_name_H-M   'P 1'
#
loop_
_entity.id
_entity.type
_entity.pdbx_description
1 polymer ?
#
loop_
_entity_poly.entity_id
_entity_poly.type
_entity_poly.pdbx_seq_one_letter_code
_entity_poly.pdbx_strand_id
1 'polypeptide(L)'
;MAATRTSTRQAAQKAKEAIAAAPDVKSRGPAGAKRKESVDKGPAPKRGKKDDKKTEEKPAATDGRAKKSEKLKVKPAEEHGKASDEEPEKPVETPTEEAEKSPEGKPDGEPAENTESEAEENQEQTDETEDKKEKTEEKQEKAEQVEENQEEKPTAPHVEAGVKTSDEREEKVSSNVLEKGIIYFFYRPRVNVSDPKSVSEIARSFLVLRPTPMGATLDKDQGSVEPGTQCRLMMLPKKEFPTSGKERDMGFVEKAGQTLKALQESFIAGETHQTATQGERSIPEARPYAEGVYAITSTKRSSHLAYILTIPKTMGTIQEDFGLRARGSWVVQSKNPKHPGPPSAQINKEPEYPESIREKFGDYRWVPLQPEFIDYPNAQFLMIGAATDNLGKAATAADGEKQADEAQPGKELEKLEQENEERIEALRGDDTIYEDLGLDAKNYPKVPTTWEGH
;
A
#
# COMPACT_ATOMS: atom_id res chain seq x y z
N MET A 1 4.99 37.63 -0.86
CA MET A 1 3.78 36.86 -1.19
C MET A 1 4.21 35.57 -1.85
N ALA A 2 4.30 34.46 -1.12
CA ALA A 2 4.41 33.14 -1.74
C ALA A 2 3.05 32.76 -2.36
N ALA A 3 3.05 31.94 -3.40
CA ALA A 3 1.81 31.46 -4.03
C ALA A 3 1.33 30.21 -3.28
N THR A 4 0.38 30.43 -2.36
CA THR A 4 -0.14 29.43 -1.41
C THR A 4 -0.41 28.09 -2.07
N ARG A 5 -0.15 26.99 -1.37
CA ARG A 5 -0.78 25.70 -1.69
C ARG A 5 -2.28 25.88 -1.59
N THR A 6 -2.95 25.27 -2.54
CA THR A 6 -4.37 25.45 -2.80
C THR A 6 -4.71 24.21 -3.59
N SER A 7 -5.11 23.16 -2.87
CA SER A 7 -5.57 21.89 -3.41
C SER A 7 -6.37 22.06 -4.70
N THR A 8 -6.26 21.09 -5.59
CA THR A 8 -7.10 20.97 -6.81
C THR A 8 -8.58 21.24 -6.53
N ARG A 9 -9.08 20.85 -5.34
CA ARG A 9 -10.43 21.15 -4.88
C ARG A 9 -10.60 22.59 -4.41
N GLN A 10 -9.68 23.16 -3.63
CA GLN A 10 -9.73 24.59 -3.28
C GLN A 10 -9.65 25.48 -4.54
N ALA A 11 -8.84 25.13 -5.53
CA ALA A 11 -8.77 25.83 -6.81
C ALA A 11 -10.12 25.76 -7.56
N ALA A 12 -10.75 24.58 -7.59
CA ALA A 12 -12.08 24.41 -8.17
C ALA A 12 -13.20 25.11 -7.37
N GLN A 13 -13.06 25.25 -6.05
CA GLN A 13 -13.99 26.01 -5.20
C GLN A 13 -13.81 27.52 -5.38
N LYS A 14 -12.58 28.05 -5.25
CA LYS A 14 -12.25 29.46 -5.55
C LYS A 14 -12.67 29.84 -6.98
N ALA A 15 -12.55 28.94 -7.96
CA ALA A 15 -13.06 29.15 -9.32
C ALA A 15 -14.60 29.20 -9.37
N LYS A 16 -15.31 28.28 -8.69
CA LYS A 16 -16.79 28.31 -8.62
C LYS A 16 -17.31 29.54 -7.87
N GLU A 17 -16.63 29.95 -6.81
CA GLU A 17 -16.91 31.16 -6.03
C GLU A 17 -16.65 32.42 -6.87
N ALA A 18 -15.54 32.49 -7.61
CA ALA A 18 -15.28 33.59 -8.55
C ALA A 18 -16.31 33.66 -9.71
N ILE A 19 -16.80 32.51 -10.19
CA ILE A 19 -17.88 32.44 -11.18
C ILE A 19 -19.21 32.88 -10.56
N ALA A 20 -19.50 32.52 -9.31
CA ALA A 20 -20.73 32.92 -8.61
C ALA A 20 -20.71 34.38 -8.12
N ALA A 21 -19.54 34.95 -7.87
CA ALA A 21 -19.32 36.35 -7.50
C ALA A 21 -19.17 37.28 -8.72
N ALA A 22 -19.13 36.75 -9.94
CA ALA A 22 -19.17 37.55 -11.16
C ALA A 22 -20.55 38.22 -11.30
N PRO A 23 -20.63 39.54 -11.53
CA PRO A 23 -21.91 40.23 -11.66
C PRO A 23 -22.69 39.75 -12.90
N ASP A 24 -24.01 39.60 -12.76
CA ASP A 24 -24.93 39.15 -13.82
C ASP A 24 -25.05 40.18 -14.96
N VAL A 25 -24.09 40.15 -15.88
CA VAL A 25 -24.12 40.91 -17.14
C VAL A 25 -25.08 40.23 -18.10
N LYS A 26 -26.38 40.46 -17.89
CA LYS A 26 -27.48 40.02 -18.76
C LYS A 26 -27.18 40.30 -20.23
N SER A 27 -26.85 39.25 -20.98
CA SER A 27 -26.53 39.38 -22.40
C SER A 27 -27.78 39.78 -23.19
N ARG A 28 -27.76 40.97 -23.77
CA ARG A 28 -28.79 41.42 -24.71
C ARG A 28 -28.68 40.62 -26.01
N GLY A 29 -29.46 39.56 -26.13
CA GLY A 29 -29.63 38.83 -27.39
C GLY A 29 -30.26 39.73 -28.47
N PRO A 30 -29.66 39.87 -29.67
CA PRO A 30 -30.25 40.59 -30.78
C PRO A 30 -31.23 39.69 -31.56
N ALA A 31 -32.38 40.24 -31.96
CA ALA A 31 -33.41 39.51 -32.71
C ALA A 31 -33.41 39.87 -34.21
N GLY A 32 -33.67 38.88 -35.06
CA GLY A 32 -34.53 39.07 -36.25
C GLY A 32 -33.93 39.64 -37.55
N ALA A 33 -33.08 38.86 -38.22
CA ALA A 33 -33.07 38.61 -39.67
C ALA A 33 -33.08 39.77 -40.72
N LYS A 34 -32.10 39.74 -41.63
CA LYS A 34 -32.32 39.55 -43.09
C LYS A 34 -31.04 39.23 -43.87
N ARG A 35 -31.19 38.39 -44.91
CA ARG A 35 -30.31 38.01 -46.06
C ARG A 35 -29.01 38.84 -46.25
N LYS A 36 -27.88 38.23 -46.63
CA LYS A 36 -27.70 37.51 -47.92
C LYS A 36 -26.50 36.54 -47.92
N GLU A 37 -26.47 35.59 -48.85
CA GLU A 37 -25.39 34.61 -49.02
C GLU A 37 -24.19 35.15 -49.81
N SER A 38 -22.99 34.63 -49.50
CA SER A 38 -22.11 34.04 -50.52
C SER A 38 -21.28 32.93 -49.88
N VAL A 39 -21.44 31.69 -50.36
CA VAL A 39 -20.67 30.52 -49.95
C VAL A 39 -19.72 30.16 -51.08
N ASP A 40 -18.43 30.02 -50.80
CA ASP A 40 -17.50 29.30 -51.67
C ASP A 40 -16.98 28.05 -50.97
N LYS A 41 -17.46 26.89 -51.45
CA LYS A 41 -16.79 25.60 -51.36
C LYS A 41 -17.15 24.81 -52.63
N GLY A 42 -16.17 24.62 -53.50
CA GLY A 42 -16.32 23.90 -54.77
C GLY A 42 -16.79 22.43 -54.58
N PRO A 43 -17.58 21.87 -55.52
CA PRO A 43 -18.22 20.57 -55.36
C PRO A 43 -17.48 19.40 -56.01
N ALA A 44 -17.74 18.21 -55.46
CA ALA A 44 -17.86 16.95 -56.21
C ALA A 44 -19.28 16.37 -55.90
N PRO A 45 -19.79 15.33 -56.60
CA PRO A 45 -19.22 14.57 -57.72
C PRO A 45 -20.18 14.44 -58.93
N LYS A 46 -19.77 13.75 -60.01
CA LYS A 46 -20.69 13.07 -60.96
C LYS A 46 -20.17 11.70 -61.43
N ARG A 47 -21.09 10.84 -61.87
CA ARG A 47 -20.91 9.40 -62.15
C ARG A 47 -20.79 9.12 -63.66
N GLY A 48 -20.07 8.05 -64.02
CA GLY A 48 -20.29 7.27 -65.25
C GLY A 48 -19.03 6.63 -65.84
N LYS A 49 -19.09 5.51 -66.57
CA LYS A 49 -20.15 4.49 -66.75
C LYS A 49 -19.56 3.31 -67.55
N LYS A 50 -20.03 2.06 -67.36
CA LYS A 50 -19.72 0.86 -68.20
C LYS A 50 -18.25 0.36 -68.12
N ASP A 51 -17.89 -0.91 -68.36
CA ASP A 51 -18.67 -2.15 -68.54
C ASP A 51 -17.87 -3.41 -68.09
N ASP A 52 -18.62 -4.45 -67.72
CA ASP A 52 -18.40 -5.91 -67.82
C ASP A 52 -17.00 -6.62 -67.88
N LYS A 53 -16.88 -7.62 -66.98
CA LYS A 53 -16.66 -9.06 -67.25
C LYS A 53 -15.23 -9.67 -67.39
N LYS A 54 -14.77 -10.18 -66.23
CA LYS A 54 -14.41 -11.59 -65.90
C LYS A 54 -13.30 -12.36 -66.67
N THR A 55 -12.56 -13.14 -65.86
CA THR A 55 -11.95 -14.49 -66.09
C THR A 55 -10.47 -14.65 -66.48
N GLU A 56 -9.71 -15.18 -65.50
CA GLU A 56 -8.77 -16.34 -65.57
C GLU A 56 -7.33 -16.27 -66.17
N GLU A 57 -6.42 -16.82 -65.35
CA GLU A 57 -5.18 -17.59 -65.64
C GLU A 57 -3.84 -16.93 -66.06
N LYS A 58 -2.80 -17.77 -65.95
CA LYS A 58 -1.32 -17.58 -66.01
C LYS A 58 -0.80 -17.79 -67.47
N PRO A 59 0.52 -17.71 -67.86
CA PRO A 59 1.73 -17.89 -67.02
C PRO A 59 3.10 -17.21 -67.39
N ALA A 60 4.03 -17.29 -66.42
CA ALA A 60 5.49 -17.64 -66.50
C ALA A 60 6.55 -16.94 -67.42
N ALA A 61 7.82 -17.05 -66.94
CA ALA A 61 9.13 -16.81 -67.61
C ALA A 61 9.51 -15.33 -67.90
N THR A 62 10.79 -14.90 -67.97
CA THR A 62 12.14 -15.55 -67.83
C THR A 62 13.03 -14.78 -66.83
N ASP A 63 13.88 -15.41 -66.01
CA ASP A 63 15.35 -15.61 -66.18
C ASP A 63 16.17 -14.38 -66.68
N GLY A 64 17.28 -13.91 -66.07
CA GLY A 64 17.94 -14.24 -64.78
C GLY A 64 19.45 -13.88 -64.75
N ARG A 65 20.13 -13.90 -63.57
CA ARG A 65 21.61 -14.14 -63.42
C ARG A 65 22.09 -14.37 -61.97
N ALA A 66 23.03 -15.31 -61.79
CA ALA A 66 23.67 -15.77 -60.53
C ALA A 66 24.59 -14.72 -59.83
N LYS A 67 25.05 -14.84 -58.56
CA LYS A 67 25.62 -15.99 -57.80
C LYS A 67 25.19 -15.96 -56.30
N LYS A 68 24.86 -17.07 -55.60
CA LYS A 68 25.73 -18.09 -54.91
C LYS A 68 26.73 -17.47 -53.90
N SER A 69 26.94 -17.98 -52.67
CA SER A 69 26.81 -19.33 -52.04
C SER A 69 25.62 -19.48 -51.05
N GLU A 70 25.00 -20.65 -50.78
CA GLU A 70 25.47 -21.93 -50.19
C GLU A 70 26.01 -21.81 -48.74
N LYS A 71 25.67 -22.66 -47.74
CA LYS A 71 24.74 -23.82 -47.59
C LYS A 71 24.60 -24.10 -46.07
N LEU A 72 23.50 -24.55 -45.46
CA LEU A 72 22.95 -25.93 -45.45
C LEU A 72 21.66 -25.98 -44.58
N LYS A 73 20.77 -26.94 -44.82
CA LYS A 73 19.63 -27.30 -43.94
C LYS A 73 19.18 -28.73 -44.26
N VAL A 74 18.88 -29.55 -43.25
CA VAL A 74 18.34 -30.92 -43.40
C VAL A 74 17.21 -31.14 -42.38
N LYS A 75 16.24 -32.02 -42.68
CA LYS A 75 15.07 -32.37 -41.86
C LYS A 75 14.78 -33.89 -41.95
N PRO A 76 13.85 -34.47 -41.15
CA PRO A 76 13.95 -35.85 -40.63
C PRO A 76 13.21 -36.94 -41.43
N ALA A 77 13.23 -38.17 -40.91
CA ALA A 77 12.42 -39.33 -41.29
C ALA A 77 12.32 -40.37 -40.13
N GLU A 78 11.29 -41.23 -40.15
CA GLU A 78 10.84 -42.16 -39.09
C GLU A 78 10.42 -43.53 -39.75
N GLU A 79 10.08 -44.68 -39.10
CA GLU A 79 9.79 -45.12 -37.72
C GLU A 79 9.99 -46.68 -37.58
N HIS A 80 9.51 -47.34 -36.50
CA HIS A 80 9.44 -48.80 -36.21
C HIS A 80 10.77 -49.54 -35.87
N GLY A 81 10.87 -50.63 -35.09
CA GLY A 81 9.96 -51.49 -34.29
C GLY A 81 10.68 -52.83 -33.87
N LYS A 82 10.19 -53.82 -33.09
CA LYS A 82 9.01 -54.00 -32.19
C LYS A 82 9.05 -55.39 -31.44
N ALA A 83 8.82 -55.42 -30.11
CA ALA A 83 8.31 -56.53 -29.23
C ALA A 83 9.17 -57.65 -28.57
N SER A 84 8.84 -57.93 -27.29
CA SER A 84 8.65 -59.26 -26.65
C SER A 84 7.97 -59.14 -25.24
N ASP A 85 7.35 -60.23 -24.76
CA ASP A 85 6.55 -60.42 -23.52
C ASP A 85 7.42 -60.53 -22.21
N GLU A 86 6.97 -60.81 -20.97
CA GLU A 86 5.75 -61.45 -20.40
C GLU A 86 5.56 -61.09 -18.88
N GLU A 87 4.47 -61.52 -18.21
CA GLU A 87 4.16 -61.35 -16.75
C GLU A 87 4.19 -62.73 -16.02
N PRO A 88 4.45 -62.88 -14.68
CA PRO A 88 3.31 -63.06 -13.72
C PRO A 88 3.53 -62.82 -12.19
N GLU A 89 2.40 -62.64 -11.46
CA GLU A 89 2.03 -63.21 -10.12
C GLU A 89 2.64 -62.76 -8.74
N LYS A 90 1.99 -63.29 -7.66
CA LYS A 90 2.06 -63.07 -6.19
C LYS A 90 1.98 -64.47 -5.48
N PRO A 91 1.88 -64.72 -4.13
CA PRO A 91 1.57 -63.85 -2.96
C PRO A 91 2.35 -64.16 -1.63
N VAL A 92 1.76 -63.81 -0.46
CA VAL A 92 2.05 -64.16 0.98
C VAL A 92 3.34 -63.60 1.63
N GLU A 93 3.50 -63.50 2.97
CA GLU A 93 2.69 -63.88 4.17
C GLU A 93 2.85 -62.84 5.34
N THR A 94 2.31 -63.15 6.53
CA THR A 94 2.23 -62.41 7.82
C THR A 94 3.02 -63.19 8.94
N PRO A 95 2.97 -62.98 10.30
CA PRO A 95 1.93 -62.36 11.17
C PRO A 95 2.36 -61.53 12.44
N THR A 96 1.39 -60.84 13.09
CA THR A 96 1.13 -60.59 14.56
C THR A 96 2.24 -60.08 15.53
N GLU A 97 1.98 -59.39 16.67
CA GLU A 97 0.75 -59.03 17.41
C GLU A 97 0.89 -57.73 18.26
N GLU A 98 -0.03 -57.51 19.23
CA GLU A 98 -0.22 -56.34 20.14
C GLU A 98 0.84 -56.28 21.29
N ALA A 99 0.85 -55.39 22.32
CA ALA A 99 -0.17 -54.50 22.92
C ALA A 99 0.41 -53.32 23.75
N GLU A 100 -0.47 -52.55 24.43
CA GLU A 100 -0.19 -51.37 25.27
C GLU A 100 0.49 -51.65 26.64
N LYS A 101 1.26 -50.68 27.19
CA LYS A 101 0.97 -49.96 28.48
C LYS A 101 2.15 -49.19 29.13
N SER A 102 1.79 -48.12 29.85
CA SER A 102 2.56 -47.42 30.92
C SER A 102 2.19 -48.01 32.31
N PRO A 103 2.72 -47.58 33.49
CA PRO A 103 3.62 -46.44 33.78
C PRO A 103 4.72 -46.70 34.87
N GLU A 104 5.39 -45.60 35.30
CA GLU A 104 6.02 -45.31 36.62
C GLU A 104 7.06 -46.23 37.31
N GLY A 105 8.06 -45.59 37.95
CA GLY A 105 8.96 -46.24 38.92
C GLY A 105 10.28 -45.48 39.24
N LYS A 106 10.37 -44.82 40.41
CA LYS A 106 11.64 -44.50 41.12
C LYS A 106 11.93 -45.59 42.16
N PRO A 107 13.18 -45.77 42.65
CA PRO A 107 13.57 -45.15 43.94
C PRO A 107 15.07 -44.76 44.13
N ASP A 108 15.29 -43.90 45.14
CA ASP A 108 16.38 -43.71 46.13
C ASP A 108 17.89 -44.01 45.90
N GLY A 109 18.74 -43.24 46.62
CA GLY A 109 20.15 -43.57 46.91
C GLY A 109 21.10 -42.41 47.29
N GLU A 110 21.13 -41.98 48.55
CA GLU A 110 22.22 -41.17 49.19
C GLU A 110 23.23 -42.11 49.92
N PRO A 111 24.43 -41.71 50.47
CA PRO A 111 24.65 -40.57 51.40
C PRO A 111 26.04 -39.83 51.45
N ALA A 112 26.10 -38.72 52.20
CA ALA A 112 27.27 -38.14 52.96
C ALA A 112 28.51 -37.62 52.16
N GLU A 113 29.38 -36.68 52.61
CA GLU A 113 29.68 -35.91 53.87
C GLU A 113 30.52 -34.64 53.46
N ASN A 114 30.88 -33.54 54.16
CA ASN A 114 30.99 -32.97 55.55
C ASN A 114 30.57 -31.44 55.52
N THR A 115 30.50 -30.56 56.55
CA THR A 115 31.34 -30.14 57.73
C THR A 115 32.61 -29.33 57.29
N GLU A 116 33.06 -28.17 57.84
CA GLU A 116 33.00 -27.44 59.15
C GLU A 116 32.62 -25.92 58.95
N SER A 117 31.84 -25.18 59.78
CA SER A 117 31.93 -24.65 61.18
C SER A 117 32.66 -23.28 61.34
N GLU A 118 32.48 -22.42 62.38
CA GLU A 118 31.29 -21.88 63.11
C GLU A 118 31.74 -20.65 63.98
N ALA A 119 30.80 -19.94 64.68
CA ALA A 119 30.99 -18.98 65.81
C ALA A 119 31.67 -17.60 65.56
N GLU A 120 31.68 -16.65 66.52
CA GLU A 120 30.59 -15.92 67.23
C GLU A 120 31.17 -14.76 68.10
N GLU A 121 30.50 -13.59 68.18
CA GLU A 121 30.38 -12.60 69.30
C GLU A 121 29.83 -11.25 68.73
N ASN A 122 28.72 -10.66 69.22
CA ASN A 122 28.46 -9.92 70.48
C ASN A 122 29.02 -8.45 70.42
N GLN A 123 28.37 -7.36 70.89
CA GLN A 123 27.22 -7.15 71.79
C GLN A 123 26.44 -5.83 71.50
N GLU A 124 25.34 -5.57 72.22
CA GLU A 124 24.32 -4.50 72.02
C GLU A 124 24.63 -3.11 72.65
N GLN A 125 23.86 -2.07 72.29
CA GLN A 125 23.10 -1.26 73.28
C GLN A 125 21.87 -0.54 72.68
N THR A 126 20.85 -0.30 73.52
CA THR A 126 19.54 0.35 73.33
C THR A 126 19.59 1.88 73.62
N ASP A 127 18.55 2.73 73.67
CA ASP A 127 17.06 2.69 73.70
C ASP A 127 16.50 3.78 72.74
N GLU A 128 15.20 4.10 72.53
CA GLU A 128 13.89 3.83 73.17
C GLU A 128 12.80 3.66 72.05
N THR A 129 11.46 3.68 72.18
CA THR A 129 10.45 3.80 73.29
C THR A 129 9.14 3.08 72.85
N GLU A 130 8.22 2.76 73.79
CA GLU A 130 6.80 2.48 73.49
C GLU A 130 5.90 3.70 73.80
N ASP A 131 4.85 3.98 73.01
CA ASP A 131 3.46 4.18 73.50
C ASP A 131 2.42 4.29 72.34
N LYS A 132 1.14 4.09 72.68
CA LYS A 132 -0.11 4.51 72.00
C LYS A 132 -0.53 3.90 70.65
N LYS A 133 -1.39 2.87 70.81
CA LYS A 133 -2.62 2.68 70.01
C LYS A 133 -3.60 3.87 70.15
N GLU A 134 -4.74 3.76 69.45
CA GLU A 134 -5.92 4.66 69.47
C GLU A 134 -5.82 5.99 68.69
N LYS A 135 -5.69 5.94 67.34
CA LYS A 135 -6.46 6.88 66.47
C LYS A 135 -6.59 6.55 64.97
N THR A 136 -6.98 5.31 64.59
CA THR A 136 -7.06 4.95 63.14
C THR A 136 -8.26 4.08 62.73
N GLU A 137 -9.48 4.36 63.20
CA GLU A 137 -10.70 3.71 62.67
C GLU A 137 -11.69 4.71 62.01
N GLU A 138 -11.66 6.01 62.32
CA GLU A 138 -12.45 7.03 61.61
C GLU A 138 -11.74 7.62 60.36
N LYS A 139 -11.27 6.77 59.43
CA LYS A 139 -10.87 7.25 58.09
C LYS A 139 -10.95 6.25 56.93
N GLN A 140 -11.67 5.14 57.07
CA GLN A 140 -11.95 4.19 55.98
C GLN A 140 -13.44 4.10 55.61
N GLU A 141 -14.15 5.23 55.66
CA GLU A 141 -15.56 5.31 55.20
C GLU A 141 -15.82 6.56 54.32
N LYS A 142 -14.75 7.14 53.74
CA LYS A 142 -14.85 8.24 52.77
C LYS A 142 -13.84 8.09 51.62
N ALA A 143 -13.88 6.94 50.98
CA ALA A 143 -13.13 6.62 49.76
C ALA A 143 -13.99 6.00 48.64
N GLU A 144 -15.17 5.45 48.96
CA GLU A 144 -16.00 4.65 48.03
C GLU A 144 -17.25 5.40 47.51
N GLN A 145 -17.26 6.75 47.57
CA GLN A 145 -18.32 7.58 46.96
C GLN A 145 -17.74 8.79 46.22
N VAL A 146 -16.91 8.52 45.22
CA VAL A 146 -16.62 9.44 44.09
C VAL A 146 -16.61 8.66 42.75
N GLU A 147 -17.38 7.57 42.66
CA GLU A 147 -17.68 6.86 41.40
C GLU A 147 -19.13 7.12 40.96
N GLU A 148 -19.45 8.38 40.65
CA GLU A 148 -20.48 8.67 39.65
C GLU A 148 -20.28 10.07 39.04
N ASN A 149 -20.54 10.18 37.74
CA ASN A 149 -20.69 11.42 36.99
C ASN A 149 -19.48 12.40 36.98
N GLN A 150 -18.35 11.98 36.40
CA GLN A 150 -17.49 12.92 35.68
C GLN A 150 -18.02 13.06 34.25
N GLU A 151 -18.50 14.25 33.89
CA GLU A 151 -18.77 14.60 32.49
C GLU A 151 -17.44 14.58 31.72
N GLU A 152 -17.41 13.89 30.58
CA GLU A 152 -16.20 13.72 29.77
C GLU A 152 -15.64 15.08 29.32
N LYS A 153 -14.47 15.43 29.85
CA LYS A 153 -13.67 16.54 29.34
C LYS A 153 -12.60 15.98 28.40
N PRO A 154 -12.43 16.56 27.21
CA PRO A 154 -11.46 16.06 26.25
C PRO A 154 -10.04 16.15 26.79
N THR A 155 -9.27 15.07 26.61
CA THR A 155 -7.85 15.03 26.96
C THR A 155 -7.07 16.04 26.13
N ALA A 156 -6.07 16.69 26.73
CA ALA A 156 -5.18 17.58 26.00
C ALA A 156 -4.42 16.80 24.90
N PRO A 157 -4.17 17.41 23.73
CA PRO A 157 -3.52 16.72 22.62
C PRO A 157 -2.13 16.21 23.02
N HIS A 158 -1.87 14.94 22.73
CA HIS A 158 -0.61 14.26 23.02
C HIS A 158 0.10 13.84 21.73
N VAL A 159 1.30 13.24 21.83
CA VAL A 159 2.05 12.75 20.67
C VAL A 159 2.10 11.23 20.72
N GLU A 160 1.62 10.59 19.66
CA GLU A 160 1.65 9.13 19.48
C GLU A 160 2.12 8.82 18.05
N ALA A 161 2.93 7.77 17.90
CA ALA A 161 3.55 7.39 16.62
C ALA A 161 4.26 8.56 15.89
N GLY A 162 4.80 9.54 16.63
CA GLY A 162 5.47 10.73 16.11
C GLY A 162 4.55 11.83 15.58
N VAL A 163 3.24 11.74 15.82
CA VAL A 163 2.23 12.69 15.34
C VAL A 163 1.34 13.16 16.50
N LYS A 164 0.90 14.42 16.48
CA LYS A 164 -0.08 14.93 17.45
C LYS A 164 -1.42 14.24 17.26
N THR A 165 -2.06 13.85 18.35
CA THR A 165 -3.35 13.17 18.36
C THR A 165 -4.25 13.70 19.49
N SER A 166 -5.57 13.65 19.28
CA SER A 166 -6.57 14.05 20.27
C SER A 166 -7.85 13.22 20.15
N ASP A 167 -8.38 12.85 21.31
CA ASP A 167 -9.58 12.02 21.48
C ASP A 167 -10.79 12.67 20.77
N GLU A 168 -10.94 13.99 20.88
CA GLU A 168 -11.94 14.80 20.14
C GLU A 168 -11.93 14.55 18.63
N ARG A 169 -10.79 14.20 18.03
CA ARG A 169 -10.74 13.87 16.60
C ARG A 169 -11.05 12.41 16.38
N GLU A 170 -10.57 11.51 17.24
CA GLU A 170 -10.80 10.07 17.16
C GLU A 170 -12.30 9.77 17.12
N GLU A 171 -13.08 10.33 18.05
CA GLU A 171 -14.56 10.28 18.09
C GLU A 171 -15.23 10.75 16.79
N LYS A 172 -14.60 11.71 16.11
CA LYS A 172 -15.11 12.33 14.87
C LYS A 172 -14.61 11.60 13.62
N VAL A 173 -13.72 10.62 13.73
CA VAL A 173 -13.38 9.71 12.62
C VAL A 173 -14.48 8.66 12.50
N SER A 174 -14.92 8.35 11.28
CA SER A 174 -16.05 7.42 11.13
C SER A 174 -15.66 6.00 11.50
N SER A 175 -16.55 5.25 12.14
CA SER A 175 -16.28 3.87 12.60
C SER A 175 -15.92 2.89 11.48
N ASN A 176 -16.24 3.23 10.22
CA ASN A 176 -15.83 2.45 9.05
C ASN A 176 -14.47 2.87 8.45
N VAL A 177 -13.76 3.83 9.02
CA VAL A 177 -12.32 4.08 8.75
C VAL A 177 -11.52 3.12 9.63
N LEU A 178 -10.89 2.12 9.01
CA LEU A 178 -10.10 1.10 9.70
C LEU A 178 -8.66 1.56 9.96
N GLU A 179 -8.15 2.46 9.12
CA GLU A 179 -6.82 3.06 9.22
C GLU A 179 -6.76 4.35 8.41
N LYS A 180 -5.91 5.30 8.81
CA LYS A 180 -5.49 6.45 7.99
C LYS A 180 -3.98 6.72 8.18
N GLY A 181 -3.41 7.54 7.30
CA GLY A 181 -2.04 8.01 7.43
C GLY A 181 -1.46 8.59 6.15
N ILE A 182 -0.14 8.47 5.99
CA ILE A 182 0.61 8.96 4.81
C ILE A 182 0.99 7.76 3.93
N ILE A 183 0.82 7.91 2.62
CA ILE A 183 1.20 6.93 1.59
C ILE A 183 2.29 7.51 0.69
N TYR A 184 3.41 6.80 0.57
CA TYR A 184 4.52 7.16 -0.30
C TYR A 184 4.60 6.19 -1.48
N PHE A 185 4.77 6.70 -2.70
CA PHE A 185 4.89 5.90 -3.91
C PHE A 185 6.33 5.93 -4.44
N PHE A 186 6.89 4.73 -4.66
CA PHE A 186 8.26 4.54 -5.12
C PHE A 186 8.31 3.73 -6.41
N TYR A 187 9.28 4.04 -7.27
CA TYR A 187 9.71 3.15 -8.35
C TYR A 187 11.17 2.75 -8.15
N ARG A 188 11.56 1.57 -8.63
CA ARG A 188 12.98 1.20 -8.74
C ARG A 188 13.36 0.99 -10.21
N PRO A 189 14.36 1.70 -10.76
CA PRO A 189 14.86 1.43 -12.12
C PRO A 189 15.33 -0.02 -12.32
N ARG A 190 15.43 -0.47 -13.57
CA ARG A 190 16.17 -1.70 -13.90
C ARG A 190 17.66 -1.54 -13.59
N VAL A 191 18.32 -2.66 -13.29
CA VAL A 191 19.79 -2.75 -13.24
C VAL A 191 20.39 -2.14 -14.52
N ASN A 192 21.43 -1.32 -14.36
CA ASN A 192 22.08 -0.53 -15.40
C ASN A 192 21.22 0.59 -16.06
N VAL A 193 20.07 0.97 -15.47
CA VAL A 193 19.34 2.20 -15.82
C VAL A 193 19.50 3.21 -14.69
N SER A 194 20.32 4.24 -14.91
CA SER A 194 20.51 5.36 -13.97
C SER A 194 19.39 6.40 -14.04
N ASP A 195 18.77 6.53 -15.20
CA ASP A 195 17.75 7.51 -15.55
C ASP A 195 16.70 6.84 -16.45
N PRO A 196 15.53 6.46 -15.92
CA PRO A 196 14.49 5.78 -16.69
C PRO A 196 13.63 6.79 -17.47
N LYS A 197 13.33 6.47 -18.72
CA LYS A 197 12.59 7.33 -19.66
C LYS A 197 11.16 6.88 -19.93
N SER A 198 10.76 5.76 -19.32
CA SER A 198 9.41 5.23 -19.36
C SER A 198 9.23 4.12 -18.31
N VAL A 199 7.97 3.77 -18.02
CA VAL A 199 7.59 2.58 -17.22
C VAL A 199 8.23 1.29 -17.76
N SER A 200 8.58 1.19 -19.05
CA SER A 200 9.24 0.00 -19.61
C SER A 200 10.61 -0.30 -18.97
N GLU A 201 11.34 0.74 -18.56
CA GLU A 201 12.70 0.71 -18.00
C GLU A 201 12.73 0.60 -16.46
N ILE A 202 11.56 0.72 -15.82
CA ILE A 202 11.37 0.45 -14.40
C ILE A 202 11.43 -1.07 -14.14
N ALA A 203 11.92 -1.48 -12.96
CA ALA A 203 11.89 -2.87 -12.52
C ALA A 203 10.56 -3.21 -11.82
N ARG A 204 10.22 -2.45 -10.76
CA ARG A 204 9.01 -2.61 -9.93
C ARG A 204 8.56 -1.26 -9.37
N SER A 205 7.29 -1.22 -8.95
CA SER A 205 6.70 -0.12 -8.21
C SER A 205 6.26 -0.62 -6.83
N PHE A 206 6.32 0.28 -5.85
CA PHE A 206 6.05 -0.01 -4.44
C PHE A 206 5.21 1.13 -3.87
N LEU A 207 4.42 0.81 -2.84
CA LEU A 207 3.80 1.79 -1.97
C LEU A 207 4.24 1.52 -0.53
N VAL A 208 4.52 2.57 0.23
CA VAL A 208 4.77 2.49 1.66
C VAL A 208 3.57 3.12 2.37
N LEU A 209 2.86 2.33 3.16
CA LEU A 209 1.86 2.83 4.09
C LEU A 209 2.55 3.20 5.40
N ARG A 210 2.31 4.42 5.88
CA ARG A 210 2.68 4.90 7.21
C ARG A 210 1.38 5.25 7.97
N PRO A 211 0.84 4.32 8.77
CA PRO A 211 -0.33 4.58 9.61
C PRO A 211 -0.10 5.73 10.59
N THR A 212 -1.19 6.38 10.99
CA THR A 212 -1.27 7.37 12.07
C THR A 212 -2.46 7.05 12.97
N PRO A 213 -2.43 7.42 14.27
CA PRO A 213 -3.57 7.32 15.20
C PRO A 213 -4.87 7.91 14.63
N MET A 214 -6.05 7.47 15.06
CA MET A 214 -7.30 7.99 14.48
C MET A 214 -7.55 9.45 14.91
N GLY A 215 -7.13 9.84 16.11
CA GLY A 215 -7.08 11.22 16.58
C GLY A 215 -6.02 12.11 15.91
N ALA A 216 -5.16 11.59 15.02
CA ALA A 216 -3.98 12.31 14.53
C ALA A 216 -4.27 13.52 13.63
N THR A 217 -3.53 14.63 13.83
CA THR A 217 -3.48 15.84 12.97
C THR A 217 -2.16 15.91 12.20
N LEU A 218 -2.20 16.34 10.93
CA LEU A 218 -0.99 16.60 10.14
C LEU A 218 -0.80 18.11 9.91
N ASP A 219 -1.00 18.93 10.94
CA ASP A 219 -0.98 20.39 10.83
C ASP A 219 0.41 21.01 10.56
N LYS A 220 0.43 22.29 10.20
CA LYS A 220 1.66 23.10 10.00
C LYS A 220 2.66 23.03 11.16
N ASP A 221 2.18 22.80 12.39
CA ASP A 221 2.98 22.81 13.61
C ASP A 221 3.48 21.38 13.95
N GLN A 222 3.24 20.38 13.08
CA GLN A 222 3.69 18.98 13.20
C GLN A 222 5.13 18.77 12.66
N GLY A 223 5.58 19.60 11.72
CA GLY A 223 6.90 19.45 11.09
C GLY A 223 7.06 18.17 10.26
N SER A 224 8.31 17.69 10.14
CA SER A 224 8.61 16.43 9.45
C SER A 224 8.28 15.23 10.36
N VAL A 225 7.73 14.17 9.79
CA VAL A 225 7.11 13.08 10.56
C VAL A 225 8.15 12.04 11.03
N GLU A 226 8.26 11.80 12.34
CA GLU A 226 9.41 11.13 12.97
C GLU A 226 9.82 9.76 12.37
N PRO A 227 11.11 9.39 12.28
CA PRO A 227 11.52 8.10 11.69
C PRO A 227 11.06 6.83 12.43
N GLY A 228 10.51 6.95 13.65
CA GLY A 228 10.14 5.84 14.52
C GLY A 228 8.81 5.14 14.21
N THR A 229 7.93 5.75 13.41
CA THR A 229 6.62 5.15 13.07
C THR A 229 6.78 3.84 12.29
N GLN A 230 5.99 2.84 12.65
CA GLN A 230 5.94 1.57 11.93
C GLN A 230 5.30 1.75 10.55
N CYS A 231 5.99 1.31 9.52
CA CYS A 231 5.59 1.42 8.12
C CYS A 231 5.48 0.02 7.49
N ARG A 232 4.63 -0.09 6.45
CA ARG A 232 4.45 -1.31 5.65
C ARG A 232 4.88 -1.05 4.22
N LEU A 233 5.89 -1.78 3.73
CA LEU A 233 6.29 -1.80 2.33
C LEU A 233 5.45 -2.84 1.59
N MET A 234 4.56 -2.37 0.71
CA MET A 234 3.71 -3.19 -0.13
C MET A 234 4.17 -3.11 -1.59
N MET A 235 4.27 -4.27 -2.25
CA MET A 235 4.76 -4.38 -3.62
C MET A 235 3.71 -5.01 -4.54
N LEU A 236 3.59 -4.48 -5.77
CA LEU A 236 2.84 -5.09 -6.86
C LEU A 236 3.86 -5.61 -7.90
N PRO A 237 3.70 -6.85 -8.44
CA PRO A 237 4.56 -7.36 -9.51
C PRO A 237 4.37 -6.61 -10.84
N LYS A 238 3.21 -5.98 -11.04
CA LYS A 238 3.01 -4.95 -12.08
C LYS A 238 3.55 -3.61 -11.61
N LYS A 239 3.98 -2.81 -12.59
CA LYS A 239 4.54 -1.47 -12.39
C LYS A 239 3.46 -0.40 -12.27
N GLU A 240 2.36 -0.60 -13.00
CA GLU A 240 1.20 0.28 -13.06
C GLU A 240 0.17 -0.16 -12.01
N PHE A 241 -0.44 0.81 -11.33
CA PHE A 241 -1.54 0.55 -10.40
C PHE A 241 -2.85 0.33 -11.18
N PRO A 242 -3.75 -0.56 -10.70
CA PRO A 242 -4.98 -0.87 -11.42
C PRO A 242 -5.93 0.34 -11.42
N THR A 243 -6.27 0.82 -12.61
CA THR A 243 -7.08 2.05 -12.83
C THR A 243 -8.57 1.75 -12.96
N SER A 244 -8.94 0.55 -13.42
CA SER A 244 -10.34 0.13 -13.61
C SER A 244 -10.67 -1.17 -12.88
N GLY A 245 -11.97 -1.43 -12.62
CA GLY A 245 -12.45 -2.67 -11.99
C GLY A 245 -12.27 -3.95 -12.82
N LYS A 246 -11.69 -3.83 -14.02
CA LYS A 246 -11.23 -4.95 -14.85
C LYS A 246 -9.77 -5.30 -14.55
N GLU A 247 -8.93 -4.33 -14.19
CA GLU A 247 -7.59 -4.59 -13.69
C GLU A 247 -7.68 -5.09 -12.24
N ARG A 248 -7.00 -6.21 -11.98
CA ARG A 248 -6.92 -6.85 -10.68
C ARG A 248 -5.52 -7.41 -10.53
N ASP A 249 -4.81 -6.94 -9.52
CA ASP A 249 -3.40 -7.22 -9.35
C ASP A 249 -3.12 -7.72 -7.94
N MET A 250 -2.51 -8.90 -7.85
CA MET A 250 -2.05 -9.44 -6.59
C MET A 250 -0.76 -8.74 -6.19
N GLY A 251 -0.75 -8.12 -5.02
CA GLY A 251 0.45 -7.63 -4.36
C GLY A 251 0.75 -8.45 -3.11
N PHE A 252 1.86 -8.12 -2.46
CA PHE A 252 2.17 -8.64 -1.13
C PHE A 252 2.94 -7.62 -0.29
N VAL A 253 2.90 -7.81 1.03
CA VAL A 253 3.70 -7.06 1.99
C VAL A 253 5.13 -7.59 1.95
N GLU A 254 6.04 -6.82 1.37
CA GLU A 254 7.45 -7.18 1.27
C GLU A 254 8.16 -6.98 2.63
N LYS A 255 7.77 -5.95 3.38
CA LYS A 255 8.17 -5.73 4.79
C LYS A 255 7.03 -5.12 5.60
N ALA A 256 6.77 -5.67 6.78
CA ALA A 256 5.80 -5.14 7.75
C ALA A 256 6.51 -4.65 9.01
N GLY A 257 5.88 -3.74 9.76
CA GLY A 257 6.39 -3.28 11.05
C GLY A 257 7.84 -2.80 11.00
N GLN A 258 8.19 -1.98 10.01
CA GLN A 258 9.53 -1.41 9.87
C GLN A 258 9.52 0.09 10.19
N THR A 259 10.49 0.56 10.98
CA THR A 259 10.72 2.01 11.12
C THR A 259 11.11 2.60 9.76
N LEU A 260 10.85 3.89 9.57
CA LEU A 260 11.14 4.54 8.29
C LEU A 260 12.65 4.58 8.00
N LYS A 261 13.48 4.66 9.06
CA LYS A 261 14.93 4.45 8.97
C LYS A 261 15.29 3.03 8.49
N ALA A 262 14.65 1.98 8.99
CA ALA A 262 14.92 0.62 8.51
C ALA A 262 14.51 0.43 7.04
N LEU A 263 13.44 1.10 6.58
CA LEU A 263 13.10 1.15 5.15
C LEU A 263 14.10 1.98 4.34
N GLN A 264 14.64 3.08 4.87
CA GLN A 264 15.69 3.85 4.22
C GLN A 264 16.94 2.98 3.96
N GLU A 265 17.46 2.33 5.01
CA GLU A 265 18.70 1.54 4.96
C GLU A 265 18.56 0.24 4.14
N SER A 266 17.38 -0.40 4.14
CA SER A 266 17.19 -1.74 3.55
C SER A 266 16.23 -1.80 2.36
N PHE A 267 15.63 -0.69 1.94
CA PHE A 267 14.76 -0.64 0.75
C PHE A 267 15.00 0.60 -0.12
N ILE A 268 15.06 1.81 0.44
CA ILE A 268 15.24 3.01 -0.38
C ILE A 268 16.63 2.99 -1.00
N ALA A 269 17.66 2.78 -0.16
CA ALA A 269 19.03 2.61 -0.60
C ALA A 269 19.18 1.57 -1.74
N GLY A 270 20.12 1.85 -2.64
CA GLY A 270 20.63 0.84 -3.58
C GLY A 270 21.60 -0.11 -2.87
N GLU A 271 21.58 -1.38 -3.24
CA GLU A 271 22.51 -2.39 -2.73
C GLU A 271 23.51 -2.79 -3.81
N THR A 272 24.79 -2.93 -3.48
CA THR A 272 25.82 -3.37 -4.43
C THR A 272 26.46 -4.66 -3.95
N HIS A 273 26.32 -5.73 -4.75
CA HIS A 273 26.79 -7.08 -4.40
C HIS A 273 27.72 -7.62 -5.48
N GLN A 274 28.81 -8.28 -5.09
CA GLN A 274 29.66 -9.00 -6.04
C GLN A 274 29.09 -10.39 -6.34
N THR A 275 28.97 -10.72 -7.62
CA THR A 275 28.54 -12.02 -8.11
C THR A 275 29.72 -12.80 -8.69
N ALA A 276 29.87 -14.06 -8.29
CA ALA A 276 31.02 -14.89 -8.67
C ALA A 276 31.16 -15.17 -10.19
N THR A 277 30.12 -14.87 -10.97
CA THR A 277 30.05 -15.17 -12.42
C THR A 277 29.83 -13.96 -13.32
N GLN A 278 29.43 -12.80 -12.78
CA GLN A 278 29.12 -11.58 -13.56
C GLN A 278 29.75 -10.31 -12.98
N GLY A 279 30.54 -10.40 -11.90
CA GLY A 279 31.18 -9.26 -11.26
C GLY A 279 30.22 -8.47 -10.37
N GLU A 280 30.52 -7.19 -10.17
CA GLU A 280 29.72 -6.29 -9.33
C GLU A 280 28.35 -6.00 -9.96
N ARG A 281 27.29 -6.15 -9.16
CA ARG A 281 25.91 -5.92 -9.56
C ARG A 281 25.21 -5.04 -8.54
N SER A 282 24.87 -3.82 -8.96
CA SER A 282 24.05 -2.92 -8.17
C SER A 282 22.55 -3.12 -8.43
N ILE A 283 21.78 -3.10 -7.35
CA ILE A 283 20.34 -2.90 -7.32
C ILE A 283 20.15 -1.37 -7.20
N PRO A 284 19.58 -0.68 -8.19
CA PRO A 284 19.40 0.77 -8.12
C PRO A 284 18.58 1.21 -6.91
N GLU A 285 18.80 2.43 -6.44
CA GLU A 285 18.00 3.10 -5.41
C GLU A 285 16.51 3.14 -5.81
N ALA A 286 15.60 2.99 -4.83
CA ALA A 286 14.16 3.18 -5.05
C ALA A 286 13.82 4.65 -4.88
N ARG A 287 13.33 5.30 -5.94
CA ARG A 287 13.06 6.74 -5.96
C ARG A 287 11.60 7.02 -5.60
N PRO A 288 11.31 7.89 -4.61
CA PRO A 288 9.96 8.36 -4.37
C PRO A 288 9.53 9.30 -5.51
N TYR A 289 8.26 9.22 -5.90
CA TYR A 289 7.69 10.06 -6.98
C TYR A 289 6.29 10.62 -6.66
N ALA A 290 5.65 10.20 -5.57
CA ALA A 290 4.49 10.88 -5.03
C ALA A 290 4.34 10.62 -3.52
N GLU A 291 3.76 11.58 -2.80
CA GLU A 291 3.19 11.44 -1.46
C GLU A 291 1.70 11.72 -1.54
N GLY A 292 0.92 11.03 -0.72
CA GLY A 292 -0.45 11.40 -0.44
C GLY A 292 -0.85 11.06 0.99
N VAL A 293 -2.07 11.44 1.33
CA VAL A 293 -2.77 10.92 2.50
C VAL A 293 -3.65 9.75 2.08
N TYR A 294 -3.84 8.76 2.96
CA TYR A 294 -4.69 7.60 2.69
C TYR A 294 -5.65 7.28 3.82
N ALA A 295 -6.68 6.51 3.48
CA ALA A 295 -7.53 5.80 4.43
C ALA A 295 -7.86 4.39 3.93
N ILE A 296 -7.82 3.39 4.81
CA ILE A 296 -8.43 2.08 4.59
C ILE A 296 -9.84 2.16 5.17
N THR A 297 -10.86 1.98 4.33
CA THR A 297 -12.27 2.11 4.71
C THR A 297 -13.03 0.82 4.48
N SER A 298 -13.82 0.39 5.46
CA SER A 298 -14.73 -0.74 5.39
C SER A 298 -16.05 -0.36 4.72
N THR A 299 -16.68 -1.33 4.08
CA THR A 299 -18.09 -1.31 3.70
C THR A 299 -18.64 -2.73 3.84
N LYS A 300 -19.97 -2.88 3.94
CA LYS A 300 -20.73 -4.16 4.12
C LYS A 300 -20.20 -5.41 3.38
N ARG A 301 -19.46 -5.29 2.26
CA ARG A 301 -18.87 -6.41 1.50
C ARG A 301 -17.46 -6.18 0.93
N SER A 302 -16.80 -5.05 1.21
CA SER A 302 -15.47 -4.75 0.64
C SER A 302 -14.74 -3.65 1.40
N SER A 303 -13.45 -3.84 1.63
CA SER A 303 -12.55 -2.78 2.09
C SER A 303 -11.99 -2.02 0.89
N HIS A 304 -11.69 -0.74 1.10
CA HIS A 304 -11.13 0.15 0.09
C HIS A 304 -9.88 0.86 0.61
N LEU A 305 -8.84 0.96 -0.21
CA LEU A 305 -7.72 1.86 0.02
C LEU A 305 -7.98 3.14 -0.79
N ALA A 306 -8.32 4.22 -0.11
CA ALA A 306 -8.51 5.55 -0.68
C ALA A 306 -7.26 6.40 -0.52
N TYR A 307 -6.97 7.27 -1.49
CA TYR A 307 -5.83 8.18 -1.41
C TYR A 307 -6.10 9.54 -2.08
N ILE A 308 -5.39 10.56 -1.62
CA ILE A 308 -5.31 11.89 -2.22
C ILE A 308 -3.84 12.32 -2.23
N LEU A 309 -3.30 12.68 -3.39
CA LEU A 309 -1.90 13.09 -3.52
C LEU A 309 -1.70 14.54 -3.09
N THR A 310 -0.62 14.78 -2.33
CA THR A 310 -0.20 16.09 -1.81
C THR A 310 1.16 16.52 -2.37
N ILE A 311 1.98 15.56 -2.83
CA ILE A 311 3.25 15.76 -3.53
C ILE A 311 3.27 14.83 -4.76
N PRO A 312 3.67 15.29 -5.95
CA PRO A 312 3.99 16.67 -6.32
C PRO A 312 2.74 17.56 -6.37
N LYS A 313 2.89 18.88 -6.12
CA LYS A 313 1.80 19.88 -6.15
C LYS A 313 0.99 19.86 -7.46
N THR A 314 1.63 19.47 -8.56
CA THR A 314 1.02 19.23 -9.87
C THR A 314 1.55 17.89 -10.38
N MET A 315 0.66 16.94 -10.69
CA MET A 315 1.08 15.69 -11.35
C MET A 315 1.66 15.96 -12.75
N GLY A 316 2.54 15.08 -13.20
CA GLY A 316 2.93 14.98 -14.60
C GLY A 316 2.86 13.55 -15.12
N THR A 317 3.48 13.31 -16.27
CA THR A 317 3.43 12.03 -16.98
C THR A 317 3.94 10.85 -16.18
N ILE A 318 4.86 11.03 -15.22
CA ILE A 318 5.31 9.93 -14.35
C ILE A 318 4.15 9.39 -13.50
N GLN A 319 3.39 10.27 -12.84
CA GLN A 319 2.28 9.84 -11.99
C GLN A 319 1.16 9.21 -12.84
N GLU A 320 0.87 9.79 -14.00
CA GLU A 320 -0.16 9.30 -14.93
C GLU A 320 0.22 7.94 -15.55
N ASP A 321 1.46 7.77 -16.02
CA ASP A 321 1.95 6.53 -16.63
C ASP A 321 2.03 5.38 -15.61
N PHE A 322 2.20 5.67 -14.31
CA PHE A 322 2.09 4.67 -13.24
C PHE A 322 0.63 4.34 -12.84
N GLY A 323 -0.37 4.98 -13.46
CA GLY A 323 -1.79 4.77 -13.16
C GLY A 323 -2.30 5.50 -11.92
N LEU A 324 -1.53 6.45 -11.37
CA LEU A 324 -1.98 7.30 -10.27
C LEU A 324 -2.85 8.46 -10.76
N ARG A 325 -3.63 9.03 -9.83
CA ARG A 325 -4.45 10.22 -10.01
C ARG A 325 -4.33 11.15 -8.82
N ALA A 326 -4.72 12.41 -8.98
CA ALA A 326 -4.70 13.38 -7.88
C ALA A 326 -5.54 12.92 -6.65
N ARG A 327 -6.58 12.11 -6.89
CA ARG A 327 -7.29 11.33 -5.87
C ARG A 327 -7.90 10.08 -6.49
N GLY A 328 -8.03 9.00 -5.71
CA GLY A 328 -8.55 7.72 -6.19
C GLY A 328 -8.88 6.74 -5.08
N SER A 329 -9.39 5.57 -5.46
CA SER A 329 -9.46 4.41 -4.55
C SER A 329 -9.38 3.07 -5.27
N TRP A 330 -8.91 2.07 -4.53
CA TRP A 330 -8.90 0.66 -4.91
C TRP A 330 -9.80 -0.15 -3.99
N VAL A 331 -10.45 -1.19 -4.49
CA VAL A 331 -10.97 -2.28 -3.62
C VAL A 331 -9.79 -3.16 -3.26
N VAL A 332 -9.67 -3.50 -1.98
CA VAL A 332 -8.59 -4.31 -1.41
C VAL A 332 -9.14 -5.51 -0.66
N GLN A 333 -8.55 -6.68 -0.92
CA GLN A 333 -8.93 -7.96 -0.31
C GLN A 333 -7.70 -8.73 0.16
N SER A 334 -7.72 -9.28 1.38
CA SER A 334 -6.65 -10.15 1.87
C SER A 334 -6.84 -11.57 1.36
N LYS A 335 -5.75 -12.21 0.97
CA LYS A 335 -5.72 -13.61 0.53
C LYS A 335 -5.56 -14.54 1.71
N ASN A 336 -6.39 -15.57 1.79
CA ASN A 336 -6.20 -16.67 2.72
C ASN A 336 -5.04 -17.58 2.24
N PRO A 337 -3.99 -17.83 3.05
CA PRO A 337 -2.89 -18.73 2.70
C PRO A 337 -3.32 -20.18 2.51
N LYS A 338 -4.34 -20.65 3.26
CA LYS A 338 -4.95 -22.00 3.20
C LYS A 338 -5.33 -22.46 1.78
N HIS A 339 -5.52 -21.51 0.86
CA HIS A 339 -5.73 -21.80 -0.55
C HIS A 339 -4.50 -21.40 -1.39
N PRO A 340 -4.02 -22.21 -2.34
CA PRO A 340 -2.90 -21.83 -3.20
C PRO A 340 -3.21 -20.58 -4.05
N GLY A 341 -2.17 -19.80 -4.36
CA GLY A 341 -2.22 -18.72 -5.34
C GLY A 341 -2.20 -19.23 -6.78
N PRO A 342 -2.59 -18.41 -7.78
CA PRO A 342 -2.34 -18.73 -9.19
C PRO A 342 -0.82 -18.80 -9.43
N PRO A 343 -0.31 -19.68 -10.33
CA PRO A 343 1.14 -19.90 -10.47
C PRO A 343 1.99 -18.64 -10.75
N SER A 344 1.40 -17.63 -11.39
CA SER A 344 2.04 -16.34 -11.66
C SER A 344 2.22 -15.43 -10.43
N ALA A 345 1.66 -15.79 -9.29
CA ALA A 345 1.71 -15.02 -8.03
C ALA A 345 1.80 -15.94 -6.79
N GLN A 346 2.39 -17.13 -6.94
CA GLN A 346 2.87 -17.93 -5.82
C GLN A 346 4.17 -17.32 -5.28
N ILE A 347 4.38 -17.41 -3.96
CA ILE A 347 5.54 -16.86 -3.25
C ILE A 347 6.21 -17.97 -2.43
N ASN A 348 7.52 -17.86 -2.22
CA ASN A 348 8.34 -18.94 -1.65
C ASN A 348 8.09 -19.18 -0.14
N LYS A 349 7.46 -18.23 0.55
CA LYS A 349 7.13 -18.30 1.98
C LYS A 349 5.77 -17.64 2.19
N GLU A 350 4.93 -18.22 3.03
CA GLU A 350 3.62 -17.69 3.41
C GLU A 350 3.73 -16.72 4.62
N PRO A 351 2.71 -15.86 4.87
CA PRO A 351 2.70 -15.01 6.07
C PRO A 351 2.54 -15.84 7.35
N GLU A 352 3.31 -15.47 8.38
CA GLU A 352 3.31 -16.11 9.69
C GLU A 352 2.16 -15.59 10.58
N TYR A 353 0.92 -15.74 10.09
CA TYR A 353 -0.28 -15.36 10.85
C TYR A 353 -0.46 -16.25 12.11
N PRO A 354 -0.78 -15.67 13.28
CA PRO A 354 -1.27 -16.42 14.43
C PRO A 354 -2.71 -16.92 14.19
N GLU A 355 -3.17 -17.86 15.01
CA GLU A 355 -4.46 -18.54 14.77
C GLU A 355 -5.66 -17.58 14.81
N SER A 356 -5.65 -16.58 15.70
CA SER A 356 -6.67 -15.53 15.77
C SER A 356 -6.80 -14.67 14.49
N ILE A 357 -5.77 -14.64 13.65
CA ILE A 357 -5.81 -14.00 12.32
C ILE A 357 -6.29 -15.02 11.27
N ARG A 358 -5.87 -16.29 11.36
CA ARG A 358 -6.31 -17.36 10.45
C ARG A 358 -7.80 -17.64 10.54
N GLU A 359 -8.35 -17.69 11.76
CA GLU A 359 -9.77 -17.88 12.03
C GLU A 359 -10.64 -16.81 11.33
N LYS A 360 -10.19 -15.56 11.27
CA LYS A 360 -10.89 -14.46 10.60
C LYS A 360 -11.01 -14.63 9.08
N PHE A 361 -10.18 -15.47 8.44
CA PHE A 361 -10.39 -15.86 7.04
C PHE A 361 -11.42 -16.97 6.86
N GLY A 362 -11.58 -17.84 7.86
CA GLY A 362 -12.35 -19.08 7.76
C GLY A 362 -11.95 -19.93 6.54
N ASP A 363 -12.94 -20.47 5.83
CA ASP A 363 -12.75 -21.18 4.55
C ASP A 363 -12.81 -20.27 3.31
N TYR A 364 -12.92 -18.94 3.49
CA TYR A 364 -12.93 -18.03 2.35
C TYR A 364 -11.53 -17.85 1.77
N ARG A 365 -11.41 -17.93 0.44
CA ARG A 365 -10.14 -17.68 -0.28
C ARG A 365 -9.71 -16.20 -0.23
N TRP A 366 -10.68 -15.30 -0.13
CA TRP A 366 -10.53 -13.86 -0.11
C TRP A 366 -11.49 -13.26 0.90
N VAL A 367 -11.02 -12.31 1.71
CA VAL A 367 -11.84 -11.51 2.64
C VAL A 367 -11.58 -10.02 2.42
N PRO A 368 -12.49 -9.11 2.84
CA PRO A 368 -12.20 -7.67 2.89
C PRO A 368 -10.92 -7.41 3.69
N LEU A 369 -10.02 -6.58 3.17
CA LEU A 369 -8.74 -6.28 3.82
C LEU A 369 -8.96 -5.58 5.17
N GLN A 370 -8.34 -6.10 6.24
CA GLN A 370 -8.20 -5.43 7.53
C GLN A 370 -6.72 -5.04 7.72
N PRO A 371 -6.38 -3.96 8.46
CA PRO A 371 -5.00 -3.55 8.70
C PRO A 371 -4.13 -4.68 9.27
N GLU A 372 -4.65 -5.41 10.26
CA GLU A 372 -4.01 -6.58 10.88
C GLU A 372 -3.60 -7.68 9.87
N PHE A 373 -4.29 -7.80 8.73
CA PHE A 373 -3.94 -8.77 7.70
C PHE A 373 -2.72 -8.38 6.87
N ILE A 374 -2.22 -7.14 6.99
CA ILE A 374 -1.01 -6.66 6.30
C ILE A 374 0.15 -6.33 7.25
N ASP A 375 -0.01 -6.57 8.55
CA ASP A 375 1.07 -6.45 9.55
C ASP A 375 2.08 -7.62 9.54
N TYR A 376 2.00 -8.51 8.55
CA TYR A 376 2.83 -9.70 8.40
C TYR A 376 3.58 -9.70 7.06
N PRO A 377 4.92 -9.89 7.03
CA PRO A 377 5.64 -10.09 5.77
C PRO A 377 5.10 -11.28 5.00
N ASN A 378 5.14 -11.22 3.66
CA ASN A 378 4.53 -12.18 2.72
C ASN A 378 2.99 -12.17 2.70
N ALA A 379 2.31 -11.32 3.47
CA ALA A 379 0.85 -11.21 3.40
C ALA A 379 0.40 -10.79 1.99
N GLN A 380 -0.35 -11.67 1.32
CA GLN A 380 -0.82 -11.44 -0.05
C GLN A 380 -2.18 -10.73 -0.05
N PHE A 381 -2.32 -9.76 -0.94
CA PHE A 381 -3.57 -9.02 -1.14
C PHE A 381 -3.91 -8.91 -2.64
N LEU A 382 -5.19 -8.65 -2.94
CA LEU A 382 -5.66 -8.30 -4.27
C LEU A 382 -6.07 -6.84 -4.28
N MET A 383 -5.51 -6.06 -5.19
CA MET A 383 -5.87 -4.67 -5.45
C MET A 383 -6.65 -4.58 -6.77
N ILE A 384 -7.77 -3.85 -6.76
CA ILE A 384 -8.69 -3.72 -7.90
C ILE A 384 -9.04 -2.24 -8.09
N GLY A 385 -8.95 -1.71 -9.31
CA GLY A 385 -9.32 -0.31 -9.60
C GLY A 385 -10.79 -0.03 -9.25
N ALA A 386 -11.05 0.97 -8.41
CA ALA A 386 -12.42 1.28 -7.97
C ALA A 386 -12.87 2.69 -8.35
N ALA A 387 -12.03 3.71 -8.17
CA ALA A 387 -12.33 5.08 -8.55
C ALA A 387 -11.07 5.87 -8.97
N THR A 388 -11.19 6.65 -10.04
CA THR A 388 -10.17 7.56 -10.57
C THR A 388 -10.70 8.99 -10.51
N ASP A 389 -9.85 9.95 -10.15
CA ASP A 389 -10.18 11.38 -10.04
C ASP A 389 -11.27 11.72 -9.01
N ASN A 390 -11.73 10.71 -8.26
CA ASN A 390 -12.67 10.76 -7.15
C ASN A 390 -12.45 9.54 -6.23
N LEU A 391 -12.99 9.58 -5.01
CA LEU A 391 -12.79 8.52 -4.01
C LEU A 391 -13.78 7.35 -4.12
N GLY A 392 -14.86 7.49 -4.88
CA GLY A 392 -15.92 6.48 -5.03
C GLY A 392 -16.56 6.09 -3.69
N LYS A 393 -16.89 4.80 -3.53
CA LYS A 393 -17.51 4.25 -2.32
C LYS A 393 -16.68 4.41 -1.05
N ALA A 394 -15.37 4.59 -1.19
CA ALA A 394 -14.46 4.77 -0.05
C ALA A 394 -14.64 6.12 0.67
N ALA A 395 -15.38 7.07 0.09
CA ALA A 395 -15.70 8.34 0.73
C ALA A 395 -16.90 8.27 1.69
N THR A 396 -17.66 7.16 1.71
CA THR A 396 -18.99 7.08 2.31
C THR A 396 -19.10 5.89 3.26
N ALA A 397 -19.46 6.16 4.51
CA ALA A 397 -20.09 5.14 5.37
C ALA A 397 -21.48 4.81 4.81
N ALA A 398 -21.94 3.56 4.93
CA ALA A 398 -23.31 3.23 4.53
C ALA A 398 -24.33 3.65 5.60
N ASP A 399 -25.60 3.72 5.21
CA ASP A 399 -26.68 4.04 6.16
C ASP A 399 -26.68 3.06 7.34
N GLY A 400 -26.62 3.63 8.56
CA GLY A 400 -26.53 2.91 9.83
C GLY A 400 -25.13 2.49 10.28
N GLU A 401 -24.06 2.79 9.54
CA GLU A 401 -22.65 2.45 9.90
C GLU A 401 -21.88 3.64 10.53
N LYS A 402 -22.60 4.69 10.92
CA LYS A 402 -22.04 5.99 11.30
C LYS A 402 -22.98 6.72 12.27
N GLN A 403 -22.46 7.23 13.38
CA GLN A 403 -23.17 8.09 14.32
C GLN A 403 -23.45 9.49 13.73
N ALA A 404 -24.23 10.33 14.39
CA ALA A 404 -24.72 11.59 13.79
C ALA A 404 -23.59 12.63 13.58
N ASP A 405 -22.62 12.63 14.48
CA ASP A 405 -21.52 13.55 14.74
C ASP A 405 -20.19 13.19 14.05
N GLU A 406 -19.93 11.90 13.80
CA GLU A 406 -18.81 11.42 12.99
C GLU A 406 -18.65 12.21 11.67
N ALA A 407 -17.44 12.30 11.12
CA ALA A 407 -17.23 12.74 9.74
C ALA A 407 -17.70 11.65 8.75
N GLN A 408 -17.91 11.99 7.48
CA GLN A 408 -17.86 10.97 6.43
C GLN A 408 -16.40 10.61 6.13
N PRO A 409 -16.03 9.37 5.76
CA PRO A 409 -14.64 9.00 5.48
C PRO A 409 -13.94 9.90 4.47
N GLY A 410 -14.65 10.31 3.42
CA GLY A 410 -14.14 11.26 2.42
C GLY A 410 -13.97 12.69 2.96
N LYS A 411 -14.61 13.06 4.08
CA LYS A 411 -14.42 14.34 4.76
C LYS A 411 -13.21 14.33 5.69
N GLU A 412 -12.97 13.24 6.42
CA GLU A 412 -11.72 13.10 7.18
C GLU A 412 -10.51 13.01 6.24
N LEU A 413 -10.61 12.32 5.10
CA LEU A 413 -9.52 12.28 4.11
C LEU A 413 -9.31 13.63 3.40
N GLU A 414 -10.37 14.39 3.11
CA GLU A 414 -10.26 15.79 2.63
C GLU A 414 -9.68 16.75 3.69
N LYS A 415 -9.93 16.50 4.98
CA LYS A 415 -9.34 17.26 6.09
C LYS A 415 -7.85 16.96 6.24
N LEU A 416 -7.48 15.68 6.17
CA LEU A 416 -6.10 15.22 6.18
C LEU A 416 -5.32 15.70 4.94
N GLU A 417 -5.98 15.79 3.77
CA GLU A 417 -5.44 16.45 2.55
C GLU A 417 -5.05 17.90 2.86
N GLN A 418 -5.96 18.70 3.43
CA GLN A 418 -5.70 20.11 3.74
C GLN A 418 -4.59 20.27 4.79
N GLU A 419 -4.65 19.51 5.89
CA GLU A 419 -3.65 19.58 6.96
C GLU A 419 -2.25 19.27 6.41
N ASN A 420 -2.12 18.17 5.66
CA ASN A 420 -0.84 17.82 5.07
C ASN A 420 -0.38 18.87 4.03
N GLU A 421 -1.27 19.50 3.25
CA GLU A 421 -0.90 20.66 2.42
C GLU A 421 -0.34 21.84 3.23
N GLU A 422 -0.91 22.14 4.41
CA GLU A 422 -0.42 23.20 5.31
C GLU A 422 0.94 22.85 5.93
N ARG A 423 1.16 21.58 6.33
CA ARG A 423 2.46 21.05 6.78
C ARG A 423 3.52 21.13 5.69
N ILE A 424 3.18 20.74 4.47
CA ILE A 424 4.07 20.76 3.31
C ILE A 424 4.41 22.21 2.88
N GLU A 425 3.49 23.17 3.04
CA GLU A 425 3.81 24.60 2.81
C GLU A 425 4.66 25.22 3.95
N ALA A 426 4.49 24.77 5.19
CA ALA A 426 5.32 25.20 6.32
C ALA A 426 6.77 24.64 6.27
N LEU A 427 6.97 23.52 5.56
CA LEU A 427 8.27 22.88 5.33
C LEU A 427 8.91 23.36 4.01
N ARG A 428 9.23 22.44 3.08
CA ARG A 428 9.97 22.76 1.83
C ARG A 428 9.17 22.56 0.55
N GLY A 429 7.84 22.51 0.65
CA GLY A 429 7.02 22.18 -0.52
C GLY A 429 7.26 20.73 -0.96
N ASP A 430 7.38 20.48 -2.26
CA ASP A 430 7.46 19.09 -2.76
C ASP A 430 8.71 18.33 -2.24
N ASP A 431 9.76 19.04 -1.81
CA ASP A 431 10.96 18.42 -1.23
C ASP A 431 10.74 17.86 0.19
N THR A 432 9.60 18.15 0.83
CA THR A 432 9.20 17.60 2.14
C THR A 432 9.21 16.07 2.16
N ILE A 433 8.90 15.44 1.02
CA ILE A 433 8.94 13.98 0.87
C ILE A 433 10.34 13.42 1.14
N TYR A 434 11.41 14.18 0.85
CA TYR A 434 12.78 13.73 1.12
C TYR A 434 13.12 13.88 2.60
N GLU A 435 12.66 14.95 3.25
CA GLU A 435 12.87 15.15 4.69
C GLU A 435 12.16 14.06 5.52
N ASP A 436 10.88 13.79 5.21
CA ASP A 436 10.10 12.75 5.88
C ASP A 436 10.68 11.34 5.69
N LEU A 437 11.25 11.06 4.51
CA LEU A 437 11.92 9.78 4.20
C LEU A 437 13.37 9.70 4.71
N GLY A 438 13.88 10.73 5.38
CA GLY A 438 15.26 10.80 5.91
C GLY A 438 16.35 11.00 4.85
N LEU A 439 15.99 11.39 3.64
CA LEU A 439 16.86 11.52 2.47
C LEU A 439 17.44 12.94 2.37
N ASP A 440 18.73 13.07 2.04
CA ASP A 440 19.32 14.39 1.77
C ASP A 440 18.80 14.92 0.43
N ALA A 441 17.92 15.92 0.47
CA ALA A 441 17.37 16.60 -0.69
C ALA A 441 18.44 17.14 -1.67
N LYS A 442 19.70 17.34 -1.25
CA LYS A 442 20.81 17.68 -2.18
C LYS A 442 21.08 16.59 -3.22
N ASN A 443 20.74 15.33 -2.93
CA ASN A 443 20.85 14.21 -3.86
C ASN A 443 19.63 14.11 -4.81
N TYR A 444 18.58 14.91 -4.55
CA TYR A 444 17.25 14.81 -5.15
C TYR A 444 16.74 16.20 -5.57
N PRO A 445 17.13 16.71 -6.76
CA PRO A 445 16.95 18.13 -7.11
C PRO A 445 15.49 18.59 -7.32
N LYS A 446 14.54 17.65 -7.37
CA LYS A 446 13.08 17.85 -7.31
C LYS A 446 12.38 16.49 -7.28
N VAL A 447 11.11 16.45 -6.87
CA VAL A 447 10.23 15.30 -7.11
C VAL A 447 9.99 15.11 -8.63
N PRO A 448 10.14 13.89 -9.18
CA PRO A 448 10.05 13.66 -10.61
C PRO A 448 8.58 13.61 -11.09
N THR A 449 8.15 14.65 -11.81
CA THR A 449 6.85 14.74 -12.49
C THR A 449 6.87 14.23 -13.94
N THR A 450 8.03 14.32 -14.60
CA THR A 450 8.21 13.95 -16.01
C THR A 450 9.48 13.12 -16.17
N TRP A 451 9.48 12.16 -17.10
CA TRP A 451 10.67 11.41 -17.51
C TRP A 451 11.76 12.38 -18.01
N GLU A 452 13.05 12.08 -17.76
CA GLU A 452 14.13 13.00 -18.17
C GLU A 452 14.44 12.90 -19.67
N GLY A 453 14.64 14.07 -20.30
CA GLY A 453 14.86 14.21 -21.73
C GLY A 453 13.61 14.39 -22.58
N HIS A 454 12.51 14.86 -21.98
CA HIS A 454 11.25 15.22 -22.66
C HIS A 454 10.89 16.71 -22.48
#